data_AF-A0A081D6Y0-F1
#
_entry.id   AF-A0A081D6Y0-F1
#
_cell.length_a   1.000
_cell.length_b   1.000
_cell.length_c   1.000
_cell.angle_alpha   90.00
_cell.angle_beta   90.00
_cell.angle_gamma   90.00
#
_symmetry.space_group_name_H-M   'P 1'
#
loop_
_entity.id
_entity.type
_entity.pdbx_description
1 polymer ?
#
loop_
_entity_poly.entity_id
_entity_poly.type
_entity_poly.pdbx_seq_one_letter_code
_entity_poly.pdbx_strand_id
1 'polypeptide(L)'
;MQDEVEEIEDIDLNSLLNMVQQLPDRYRMVFSMYVLDGYSHKEIASMMEITEGTSKSNLARARQHLKEMINKWRINNNCNAS
;
A
#
# COMPACT_ATOMS: atom_id res chain seq x y z
N MET A 1 -13.69 -9.72 6.94
CA MET A 1 -12.25 -9.96 7.09
C MET A 1 -11.75 -8.80 7.91
N GLN A 2 -11.50 -9.05 9.20
CA GLN A 2 -10.86 -8.06 10.05
C GLN A 2 -9.40 -8.13 9.64
N ASP A 3 -8.91 -7.12 8.93
CA ASP A 3 -7.49 -7.01 8.66
C ASP A 3 -6.83 -6.67 10.01
N GLU A 4 -6.15 -7.66 10.58
CA GLU A 4 -5.32 -7.52 11.77
C GLU A 4 -4.24 -6.48 11.44
N VAL A 5 -4.32 -5.32 12.09
CA VAL A 5 -3.38 -4.23 11.86
C VAL A 5 -2.09 -4.60 12.58
N GLU A 6 -1.14 -5.16 11.84
CA GLU A 6 0.21 -5.41 12.32
C GLU A 6 0.86 -4.04 12.64
N GLU A 7 1.18 -3.77 13.90
CA GLU A 7 1.89 -2.55 14.30
C GLU A 7 3.26 -2.51 13.60
N ILE A 8 3.47 -1.50 12.76
CA ILE A 8 4.74 -1.25 12.09
C ILE A 8 5.56 -0.33 13.02
N GLU A 9 6.14 -0.87 14.07
CA GLU A 9 6.95 -0.07 15.03
C GLU A 9 8.33 0.32 14.49
N ASP A 10 8.79 -0.31 13.40
CA ASP A 10 10.19 -0.25 12.95
C ASP A 10 10.46 0.59 11.69
N ILE A 11 9.42 1.09 11.01
CA ILE A 11 9.56 1.96 9.82
C ILE A 11 9.09 3.37 10.14
N ASP A 12 9.95 4.36 9.86
CA ASP A 12 9.58 5.76 9.97
C ASP A 12 8.60 6.18 8.86
N LEU A 13 7.80 7.20 9.15
CA LEU A 13 6.76 7.69 8.25
C LEU A 13 7.30 8.12 6.89
N ASN A 14 8.48 8.75 6.82
CA ASN A 14 9.02 9.22 5.54
C ASN A 14 9.43 8.05 4.64
N SER A 15 10.04 7.01 5.22
CA SER A 15 10.34 5.76 4.51
C SER A 15 9.07 5.10 3.97
N LEU A 16 8.01 5.01 4.79
CA LEU A 16 6.75 4.43 4.35
C LEU A 16 6.10 5.23 3.21
N LEU A 17 6.03 6.55 3.33
CA LEU A 17 5.48 7.43 2.30
C LEU A 17 6.30 7.34 1.00
N ASN A 18 7.62 7.19 1.08
CA ASN A 18 8.45 6.97 -0.09
C ASN A 18 8.10 5.64 -0.79
N MET A 19 7.91 4.55 -0.03
CA MET A 19 7.48 3.27 -0.59
C MET A 19 6.09 3.36 -1.25
N VAL A 20 5.14 4.09 -0.66
CA VAL A 20 3.83 4.34 -1.28
C VAL A 20 3.99 5.09 -2.60
N GLN A 21 4.90 6.06 -2.68
CA GLN A 21 5.18 6.77 -3.93
C GLN A 21 5.83 5.90 -5.02
N GLN A 22 6.53 4.82 -4.67
CA GLN A 22 7.13 3.88 -5.61
C GLN A 22 6.14 2.86 -6.18
N LEU A 23 4.92 2.80 -5.67
CA LEU A 23 3.88 1.94 -6.23
C LEU A 23 3.55 2.33 -7.69
N PRO A 24 3.28 1.36 -8.57
CA PRO A 24 2.71 1.64 -9.88
C PRO A 24 1.47 2.54 -9.77
N ASP A 25 1.32 3.51 -10.67
CA ASP A 25 0.34 4.60 -10.54
C ASP A 25 -1.08 4.13 -10.22
N ARG A 26 -1.56 3.09 -10.91
CA ARG A 26 -2.92 2.56 -10.67
C ARG A 26 -3.07 1.95 -9.27
N TYR A 27 -2.03 1.32 -8.76
CA TYR A 27 -2.04 0.71 -7.42
C TYR A 27 -1.94 1.80 -6.36
N ARG A 28 -1.05 2.78 -6.56
CA ARG A 28 -0.90 3.95 -5.68
C ARG A 28 -2.19 4.74 -5.54
N MET A 29 -2.86 5.01 -6.66
CA MET A 29 -4.11 5.79 -6.69
C MET A 29 -5.21 5.09 -5.89
N VAL A 30 -5.45 3.81 -6.17
CA VAL A 30 -6.46 3.02 -5.45
C VAL A 30 -6.12 2.86 -3.97
N PHE A 31 -4.84 2.62 -3.64
CA PHE A 31 -4.39 2.52 -2.25
C PHE A 31 -4.63 3.82 -1.50
N SER A 32 -4.25 4.96 -2.07
CA SER A 32 -4.39 6.28 -1.43
C SER A 32 -5.87 6.59 -1.17
N MET A 33 -6.71 6.45 -2.20
CA MET A 33 -8.13 6.71 -2.06
C MET A 33 -8.82 5.79 -1.05
N TYR A 34 -8.44 4.50 -0.98
CA TYR A 34 -9.07 3.57 -0.05
C TYR A 34 -8.55 3.72 1.39
N VAL A 35 -7.23 3.75 1.55
CA VAL A 35 -6.58 3.66 2.87
C VAL A 35 -6.39 5.03 3.52
N LEU A 36 -6.09 6.06 2.73
CA LEU A 36 -5.81 7.40 3.24
C LEU A 36 -7.07 8.28 3.22
N ASP A 37 -7.80 8.26 2.11
CA ASP A 37 -8.98 9.13 1.94
C ASP A 37 -10.30 8.45 2.39
N GLY A 38 -10.30 7.14 2.60
CA GLY A 38 -11.43 6.39 3.14
C GLY A 38 -12.55 6.05 2.14
N TYR A 39 -12.30 6.16 0.84
CA TYR A 39 -13.28 5.82 -0.18
C TYR A 39 -13.53 4.31 -0.28
N SER A 40 -14.78 3.93 -0.52
CA SER A 40 -15.14 2.56 -0.84
C SER A 40 -14.67 2.14 -2.24
N HIS A 41 -14.53 0.84 -2.48
CA HIS A 41 -14.21 0.31 -3.81
C HIS A 41 -15.22 0.72 -4.89
N LYS A 42 -16.50 0.93 -4.50
CA LYS A 42 -17.55 1.40 -5.39
C LYS A 42 -17.35 2.85 -5.82
N GLU A 43 -17.01 3.73 -4.89
CA GLU A 43 -16.71 5.13 -5.19
C GLU A 43 -15.46 5.25 -6.06
N ILE A 44 -14.40 4.52 -5.71
CA ILE A 44 -13.15 4.47 -6.49
C ILE A 44 -13.39 3.96 -7.91
N ALA A 45 -14.19 2.90 -8.06
CA ALA A 45 -14.55 2.35 -9.36
C ALA A 45 -15.24 3.38 -10.24
N SER A 46 -16.17 4.16 -9.66
CA SER A 46 -16.86 5.25 -10.36
C SER A 46 -15.92 6.39 -10.73
N MET A 47 -15.02 6.82 -9.84
CA MET A 47 -14.12 7.96 -10.07
C MET A 47 -13.04 7.65 -11.10
N MET A 48 -12.55 6.41 -11.14
CA MET A 48 -11.47 5.99 -12.05
C MET A 48 -11.97 5.31 -13.33
N GLU A 49 -13.28 5.17 -13.51
CA GLU A 49 -13.90 4.45 -14.63
C GLU A 49 -13.38 3.00 -14.77
N ILE A 50 -13.29 2.28 -13.65
CA ILE A 50 -12.89 0.86 -13.59
C ILE A 50 -13.97 0.02 -12.89
N THR A 51 -13.83 -1.31 -12.90
CA THR A 51 -14.73 -2.17 -12.14
C THR A 51 -14.36 -2.19 -10.65
N GLU A 52 -15.34 -2.45 -9.76
CA GLU A 52 -15.05 -2.70 -8.34
C GLU A 52 -14.06 -3.86 -8.13
N GLY A 53 -14.12 -4.89 -8.99
CA GLY A 53 -13.17 -6.00 -8.99
C GLY A 53 -11.74 -5.55 -9.31
N THR A 54 -11.58 -4.63 -10.27
CA THR A 54 -10.29 -4.00 -10.60
C THR A 54 -9.79 -3.13 -9.44
N SER A 55 -10.66 -2.40 -8.75
CA SER A 55 -10.29 -1.64 -7.55
C SER A 55 -9.76 -2.57 -6.45
N LYS A 56 -10.47 -3.67 -6.16
CA LYS A 56 -10.05 -4.68 -5.18
C LYS A 56 -8.71 -5.33 -5.55
N SER A 57 -8.52 -5.71 -6.82
CA SER A 57 -7.28 -6.34 -7.27
C SER A 57 -6.10 -5.36 -7.27
N ASN A 58 -6.30 -4.11 -7.67
CA ASN A 58 -5.29 -3.05 -7.56
C ASN A 58 -4.85 -2.83 -6.11
N LEU A 59 -5.79 -2.77 -5.17
CA LEU A 59 -5.47 -2.62 -3.74
C LEU A 59 -4.69 -3.83 -3.19
N ALA A 60 -5.09 -5.05 -3.58
CA ALA A 60 -4.36 -6.26 -3.20
C ALA A 60 -2.92 -6.26 -3.73
N ARG A 61 -2.71 -5.83 -4.99
CA ARG A 61 -1.37 -5.68 -5.56
C ARG A 61 -0.58 -4.58 -4.85
N ALA A 62 -1.19 -3.43 -4.56
CA ALA A 62 -0.56 -2.35 -3.80
C ALA A 62 0.01 -2.85 -2.46
N ARG A 63 -0.80 -3.58 -1.69
CA ARG A 63 -0.37 -4.19 -0.42
C ARG A 63 0.77 -5.19 -0.60
N GLN A 64 0.70 -6.04 -1.64
CA GLN A 64 1.77 -6.99 -1.93
C GLN A 64 3.10 -6.27 -2.21
N HIS A 65 3.09 -5.24 -3.07
CA HIS A 65 4.27 -4.45 -3.38
C HIS A 65 4.84 -3.74 -2.13
N LEU A 66 3.98 -3.13 -1.31
CA LEU A 66 4.40 -2.49 -0.06
C LEU A 66 5.06 -3.50 0.89
N LYS A 67 4.47 -4.68 1.07
CA LYS A 67 5.04 -5.75 1.90
C LYS A 67 6.43 -6.18 1.42
N GLU A 68 6.61 -6.31 0.11
CA GLU A 68 7.91 -6.65 -0.48
C GLU A 68 8.95 -5.54 -0.26
N MET A 69 8.58 -4.26 -0.40
CA MET A 69 9.47 -3.12 -0.15
C MET A 69 9.85 -3.01 1.34
N ILE A 70 8.89 -3.19 2.23
CA ILE A 70 9.09 -3.21 3.69
C ILE A 70 10.07 -4.31 4.09
N ASN A 71 9.87 -5.54 3.58
CA ASN A 71 10.77 -6.65 3.88
C ASN A 71 12.20 -6.39 3.39
N LYS A 72 12.35 -5.83 2.18
CA LYS A 72 13.68 -5.43 1.66
C LYS A 72 14.32 -4.34 2.52
N TRP A 73 13.55 -3.34 2.92
CA TRP A 73 14.03 -2.27 3.80
C TRP A 73 14.49 -2.83 5.14
N ARG A 74 13.73 -3.73 5.76
CA ARG A 74 14.09 -4.42 7.02
C ARG A 74 15.40 -5.19 6.90
N ILE A 75 15.56 -5.98 5.83
CA ILE A 75 16.80 -6.73 5.58
C ILE A 75 17.99 -5.77 5.43
N ASN A 76 17.84 -4.71 4.64
CA ASN A 76 18.92 -3.75 4.41
C ASN A 76 19.32 -3.00 5.69
N ASN A 77 18.37 -2.63 6.55
CA ASN A 77 18.67 -1.93 7.80
C ASN A 77 19.25 -2.86 8.87
N ASN A 78 18.86 -4.13 8.91
CA ASN A 78 19.44 -5.12 9.83
C ASN A 78 20.87 -5.53 9.43
N CYS A 79 21.23 -5.49 8.15
CA CYS A 79 22.60 -5.75 7.68
C CYS A 79 23.59 -4.61 7.95
N ASN A 80 23.13 -3.38 8.23
CA ASN A 80 24.00 -2.24 8.57
C ASN A 80 24.37 -2.20 10.07
N ALA A 81 23.85 -3.12 10.88
CA ALA A 81 24.11 -3.23 12.32
C ALA A 81 25.17 -4.29 12.69
N SER A 82 25.98 -4.77 11.73
CA SER A 82 27.08 -5.73 11.95
C SER A 82 28.46 -5.12 11.73
#